data_AF-A0A845STW7-F1
#
_entry.id   AF-A0A845STW7-F1
#
_cell.length_a   1.000
_cell.length_b   1.000
_cell.length_c   1.000
_cell.angle_alpha   90.00
_cell.angle_beta   90.00
_cell.angle_gamma   90.00
#
_symmetry.space_group_name_H-M   'P 1'
#
loop_
_entity.id
_entity.type
_entity.pdbx_description
1 polymer ?
#
loop_
_entity_poly.entity_id
_entity_poly.type
_entity_poly.pdbx_seq_one_letter_code
_entity_poly.pdbx_strand_id
1 'polypeptide(L)'
;MKKWIIPVTWEVCGVVEVEVNTLDEALRYVEEDPDDIPLPSEHNYVDGSFRPSIDDIEEIRSLYNNNQADLGMIPDLSLISPICSCDETEDNEPFNV
;
A
#
# COMPACT_ATOMS: atom_id res chain seq x y z
N MET A 1 10.69 18.48 6.94
CA MET A 1 10.56 17.61 5.75
C MET A 1 9.54 16.53 6.06
N LYS A 2 8.63 16.24 5.13
CA LYS A 2 7.63 15.15 5.28
C LYS A 2 8.20 13.87 4.68
N LYS A 3 7.81 12.71 5.24
CA LYS A 3 8.08 11.39 4.64
C LYS A 3 6.85 10.99 3.81
N TRP A 4 7.10 10.35 2.68
CA TRP A 4 6.07 9.87 1.77
C TRP A 4 6.33 8.41 1.45
N ILE A 5 5.26 7.62 1.47
CA ILE A 5 5.26 6.21 1.10
C ILE A 5 4.76 6.14 -0.35
N ILE A 6 5.61 5.65 -1.23
CA ILE A 6 5.30 5.49 -2.66
C ILE A 6 5.28 3.99 -2.96
N PRO A 7 4.13 3.43 -3.39
CA PRO A 7 4.07 2.04 -3.80
C PRO A 7 4.87 1.85 -5.11
N VAL A 8 5.71 0.82 -5.14
CA VAL A 8 6.56 0.51 -6.28
C VAL A 8 6.48 -0.98 -6.59
N THR A 9 6.59 -1.31 -7.87
CA THR A 9 6.66 -2.68 -8.37
C THR A 9 8.01 -2.87 -9.05
N TRP A 10 8.59 -4.05 -8.86
CA TRP A 10 9.79 -4.51 -9.53
C TRP A 10 9.61 -5.99 -9.91
N GLU A 11 10.39 -6.44 -10.88
CA GLU A 11 10.37 -7.82 -11.37
C GLU A 11 11.61 -8.57 -10.92
N VAL A 12 11.42 -9.87 -10.67
CA VAL A 12 12.46 -10.81 -10.29
C VAL A 12 12.45 -11.94 -11.31
N CYS A 13 13.62 -12.28 -11.84
CA CYS A 13 13.81 -13.38 -12.77
C CYS A 13 14.53 -14.52 -12.04
N GLY A 14 13.94 -15.72 -12.08
CA GLY A 14 14.55 -16.94 -11.60
C GLY A 14 14.54 -18.02 -12.69
N VAL A 15 15.23 -19.12 -12.43
CA VAL A 15 15.35 -20.23 -13.37
C VAL A 15 14.79 -21.49 -12.70
N VAL A 16 13.96 -22.22 -13.43
CA VAL A 16 13.41 -23.52 -13.01
C VAL A 16 13.94 -24.61 -13.94
N GLU A 17 14.20 -25.78 -13.38
CA GLU A 17 14.62 -26.96 -14.13
C GLU A 17 13.44 -27.93 -14.25
N VAL A 18 13.16 -28.39 -15.47
CA VAL A 18 12.04 -29.28 -15.78
C VAL A 18 12.52 -30.44 -16.66
N GLU A 19 12.09 -31.65 -16.34
CA GLU A 19 12.49 -32.88 -17.05
C GLU A 19 11.44 -33.31 -18.07
N VAL A 20 11.62 -32.93 -19.33
CA VAL A 20 10.75 -33.27 -20.47
C VAL A 20 11.57 -33.53 -21.73
N ASN A 21 10.96 -34.00 -22.82
CA ASN A 21 11.70 -34.46 -24.00
C ASN A 21 12.11 -33.32 -24.94
N THR A 22 11.42 -32.18 -24.90
CA THR A 22 11.69 -31.04 -25.78
C THR A 22 11.59 -29.70 -25.06
N LEU A 23 12.29 -28.68 -25.58
CA LEU A 23 12.20 -27.31 -25.06
C LEU A 23 10.80 -26.71 -25.21
N ASP A 24 10.07 -27.06 -26.27
CA ASP A 24 8.68 -26.63 -26.47
C ASP A 24 7.75 -27.23 -25.41
N GLU A 25 7.92 -28.51 -25.08
CA GLU A 25 7.22 -29.13 -23.94
C GLU A 25 7.60 -28.44 -22.61
N ALA A 26 8.87 -28.07 -22.43
CA ALA A 26 9.34 -27.41 -21.20
C ALA A 26 8.69 -26.04 -21.01
N LEU A 27 8.60 -25.25 -22.09
CA LEU A 27 7.95 -23.95 -22.06
C LEU A 27 6.45 -24.08 -21.78
N ARG A 28 5.75 -24.98 -22.49
CA ARG A 28 4.32 -25.21 -22.27
C ARG A 28 4.01 -25.68 -20.85
N TYR A 29 4.84 -26.55 -20.28
CA TYR A 29 4.70 -27.00 -18.89
C TYR A 29 4.70 -25.82 -17.91
N VAL A 30 5.58 -24.83 -18.10
CA VAL A 30 5.65 -23.64 -17.25
C VAL A 30 4.47 -22.69 -17.48
N GLU A 31 3.96 -22.59 -18.73
CA GLU A 31 2.84 -21.71 -19.08
C GLU A 31 1.48 -22.25 -18.62
N GLU A 32 1.25 -23.56 -18.71
CA GLU A 32 -0.05 -24.18 -18.41
C GLU A 32 -0.29 -24.36 -16.91
N ASP A 33 0.76 -24.55 -16.11
CA ASP A 33 0.63 -24.80 -14.67
C ASP A 33 1.66 -24.02 -13.82
N PRO A 34 1.58 -22.69 -13.78
CA PRO A 34 2.54 -21.86 -13.05
C PRO A 34 2.42 -21.99 -11.52
N ASP A 35 1.26 -22.40 -11.00
CA ASP A 35 1.00 -22.48 -9.55
C ASP A 35 1.59 -23.77 -8.94
N ASP A 36 1.76 -24.83 -9.73
CA ASP A 36 2.38 -26.09 -9.30
C ASP A 36 3.92 -26.05 -9.32
N ILE A 37 4.52 -25.03 -9.94
CA ILE A 37 5.98 -24.85 -9.99
C ILE A 37 6.42 -23.97 -8.81
N PRO A 38 7.24 -24.52 -7.88
CA PRO A 38 7.71 -23.73 -6.75
C PRO A 38 8.56 -22.56 -7.25
N LEU A 39 8.43 -21.41 -6.58
CA LEU A 39 9.28 -20.26 -6.88
C LEU A 39 10.76 -20.66 -6.75
N PRO A 40 11.59 -20.29 -7.74
CA PRO A 40 13.00 -20.65 -7.73
C PRO A 40 13.73 -19.99 -6.56
N SER A 41 14.62 -20.76 -5.91
CA SER A 41 15.45 -20.27 -4.80
C SER A 41 16.51 -19.28 -5.27
N GLU A 42 17.10 -19.53 -6.44
CA GLU A 42 18.04 -18.62 -7.11
C GLU A 42 17.28 -17.65 -8.00
N HIS A 43 17.45 -16.36 -7.74
CA HIS A 43 16.75 -15.31 -8.47
C HIS A 43 17.57 -14.02 -8.50
N ASN A 44 17.37 -13.24 -9.56
CA ASN A 44 18.00 -11.96 -9.78
C ASN A 44 16.94 -10.90 -10.07
N TYR A 45 17.14 -9.70 -9.57
CA TYR A 45 16.30 -8.56 -9.93
C TYR A 45 16.48 -8.23 -11.41
N VAL A 46 15.37 -7.93 -12.08
CA VAL A 46 15.40 -7.44 -13.46
C VAL A 46 15.72 -5.95 -13.42
N ASP A 47 16.93 -5.57 -13.80
CA ASP A 47 17.34 -4.17 -13.87
C ASP A 47 16.44 -3.38 -14.85
N GLY A 48 16.06 -2.17 -14.45
CA GLY A 48 15.11 -1.33 -15.21
C GLY A 48 13.63 -1.68 -15.05
N SER A 49 13.26 -2.73 -14.30
CA SER A 49 11.84 -3.05 -14.02
C SER A 49 11.19 -2.18 -12.94
N PHE A 50 12.00 -1.43 -12.18
CA PHE A 50 11.53 -0.60 -11.08
C PHE A 50 10.64 0.53 -11.59
N ARG A 51 9.40 0.58 -11.10
CA ARG A 51 8.44 1.63 -11.43
C ARG A 51 7.43 1.87 -10.30
N PRO A 52 6.81 3.06 -10.22
CA PRO A 52 5.64 3.26 -9.36
C PRO A 52 4.53 2.27 -9.71
N SER A 53 3.88 1.68 -8.70
CA SER A 53 2.75 0.76 -8.91
C SER A 53 1.46 1.51 -9.26
N ILE A 54 1.37 2.77 -8.84
CA ILE A 54 0.24 3.67 -9.02
C ILE A 54 0.80 5.00 -9.50
N ASP A 55 0.09 5.67 -10.41
CA ASP A 55 0.47 6.96 -10.98
C ASP A 55 -0.48 8.12 -10.57
N ASP A 56 -1.54 7.84 -9.83
CA ASP A 56 -2.44 8.84 -9.24
C ASP A 56 -1.98 9.29 -7.84
N ILE A 57 -1.76 10.60 -7.69
CA ILE A 57 -1.27 11.20 -6.44
C ILE A 57 -2.30 11.12 -5.31
N GLU A 58 -3.59 11.33 -5.58
CA GLU A 58 -4.62 11.33 -4.55
C GLU A 58 -4.90 9.90 -4.06
N GLU A 59 -4.82 8.92 -4.96
CA GLU A 59 -4.87 7.51 -4.58
C GLU A 59 -3.67 7.13 -3.69
N ILE A 60 -2.45 7.48 -4.08
CA ILE A 60 -1.24 7.25 -3.25
C ILE A 60 -1.36 7.95 -1.90
N ARG A 61 -1.89 9.19 -1.89
CA ARG A 61 -2.08 9.98 -0.67
C ARG A 61 -3.07 9.30 0.28
N SER A 62 -4.21 8.86 -0.24
CA SER A 62 -5.27 8.23 0.53
C SER A 62 -4.89 6.84 1.03
N LEU A 63 -4.38 5.97 0.14
CA LEU A 63 -4.11 4.56 0.46
C LEU A 63 -2.82 4.36 1.27
N TYR A 64 -1.75 5.11 0.98
CA TYR A 64 -0.42 4.85 1.54
C TYR A 64 0.08 5.94 2.49
N ASN A 65 -0.52 7.13 2.48
CA ASN A 65 -0.03 8.27 3.26
C ASN A 65 -1.07 8.84 4.24
N ASN A 66 -2.15 8.10 4.51
CA ASN A 66 -3.19 8.47 5.49
C ASN A 66 -3.72 9.91 5.27
N ASN A 67 -3.93 10.30 4.02
CA ASN A 67 -4.36 11.65 3.64
C ASN A 67 -3.46 12.79 4.15
N GLN A 68 -2.18 12.52 4.40
CA GLN A 68 -1.21 13.54 4.81
C GLN A 68 -1.20 14.68 3.77
N ALA A 69 -1.56 15.89 4.20
CA ALA A 69 -1.53 17.08 3.36
C ALA A 69 -0.09 17.46 2.98
N ASP A 70 0.09 18.25 1.93
CA ASP A 70 1.39 18.80 1.56
C ASP A 70 1.83 19.89 2.54
N LEU A 71 3.12 20.25 2.55
CA LEU A 71 3.55 21.40 3.31
C LEU A 71 3.10 22.67 2.57
N GLY A 72 2.38 23.57 3.24
CA GLY A 72 1.85 24.80 2.64
C GLY A 72 0.41 24.71 2.15
N MET A 73 -0.18 23.51 2.11
CA MET A 73 -1.64 23.37 2.13
C MET A 73 -2.10 23.53 3.58
N ILE A 74 -2.54 24.73 3.94
CA ILE A 74 -3.31 24.94 5.18
C ILE A 74 -4.70 24.39 4.88
N PRO A 75 -5.13 23.25 5.45
CA PRO A 75 -6.54 22.90 5.38
C PRO A 75 -7.30 24.03 6.05
N ASP A 76 -8.30 24.58 5.38
CA ASP A 76 -9.08 25.68 5.91
C ASP A 76 -9.57 25.33 7.33
N LEU A 77 -8.94 25.96 8.33
CA LEU A 77 -9.26 25.76 9.74
C LEU A 77 -10.71 26.17 10.05
N SER A 78 -11.43 26.77 9.10
CA SER A 78 -12.86 27.08 9.21
C SER A 78 -13.78 25.85 9.12
N LEU A 79 -13.30 24.70 8.62
CA LEU A 79 -14.12 23.47 8.49
C LEU A 79 -14.02 22.53 9.69
N ILE A 80 -13.15 22.81 10.65
CA ILE A 80 -13.20 22.16 11.97
C ILE A 80 -14.33 22.87 12.73
N SER A 81 -15.56 22.41 12.55
CA SER A 81 -16.65 22.83 13.44
C SER A 81 -16.19 22.56 14.88
N PRO A 82 -16.27 23.53 15.81
CA PRO A 82 -16.06 23.22 17.20
C PRO A 82 -17.00 22.06 17.52
N ILE A 83 -16.45 20.95 18.01
CA ILE A 83 -17.27 19.90 18.62
C ILE A 83 -18.09 20.65 19.67
N CYS A 84 -19.38 20.78 19.39
CA CYS A 84 -20.33 21.37 20.31
C CYS A 84 -20.35 20.40 21.49
N SER A 85 -19.59 20.73 22.54
CA SER A 85 -19.64 20.02 23.80
C SER A 85 -20.96 20.40 24.47
N CYS A 86 -22.06 19.88 23.95
CA CYS A 86 -23.18 19.54 24.80
C CYS A 86 -22.72 18.32 25.59
N ASP A 87 -22.28 18.52 26.83
CA ASP A 87 -22.53 17.49 27.84
C ASP A 87 -22.68 18.10 29.21
N GLU A 88 -23.70 17.61 29.87
CA GLU A 88 -24.26 17.99 31.16
C GLU A 88 -23.31 17.58 32.30
N THR A 89 -23.32 18.34 33.39
CA THR A 89 -22.96 17.96 34.79
C THR A 89 -22.81 19.27 35.57
N GLU A 90 -23.37 19.52 36.76
CA GLU A 90 -24.09 18.75 37.76
C GLU A 90 -24.76 19.80 38.67
N ASP A 91 -26.08 19.72 38.86
CA ASP A 91 -26.78 20.46 39.92
C ASP A 91 -26.34 19.89 41.29
N ASN A 92 -25.37 20.54 41.93
CA ASN A 92 -25.07 20.33 43.35
C ASN A 92 -25.91 21.30 44.21
N GLU A 93 -27.14 20.90 44.54
CA GLU A 93 -27.90 21.47 45.66
C GLU A 93 -27.41 20.84 46.98
N PRO A 94 -26.93 21.61 47.96
CA PRO A 94 -26.57 21.07 49.26
C PRO A 94 -27.83 20.82 50.11
N PHE A 95 -28.09 19.55 50.43
CA PHE A 95 -29.02 19.17 51.50
C PHE A 95 -28.55 19.82 52.82
N ASN A 96 -29.26 20.84 53.28
CA ASN A 96 -29.20 21.30 54.66
C ASN A 96 -30.34 20.66 55.47
N VAL A 97 -29.91 19.94 56.51
CA VAL A 97 -30.57 19.43 57.75
C VAL A 97 -32.05 19.70 57.93
#